data_AF-A0A4R2LZ19-F1
#
_entry.id   AF-A0A4R2LZ19-F1
#
_cell.length_a   1.000
_cell.length_b   1.000
_cell.length_c   1.000
_cell.angle_alpha   90.00
_cell.angle_beta   90.00
_cell.angle_gamma   90.00
#
_symmetry.space_group_name_H-M   'P 1'
#
loop_
_entity.id
_entity.type
_entity.pdbx_description
1 polymer ?
#
loop_
_entity_poly.entity_id
_entity_poly.type
_entity_poly.pdbx_seq_one_letter_code
_entity_poly.pdbx_strand_id
1 'polypeptide(L)' 'MIKIKISYNTDQELEHVARLLSPALKSCKISRNKEGRYKKAYAELVNERFSRTFQNDE' A
#
# COMPACT_ATOMS: atom_id res chain seq x y z
N MET A 1 -10.48 5.51 -4.71
CA MET A 1 -9.15 5.68 -4.07
C MET A 1 -8.83 4.41 -3.31
N ILE A 2 -7.75 3.71 -3.68
CA ILE A 2 -7.38 2.45 -3.04
C ILE A 2 -6.47 2.77 -1.84
N LYS A 3 -6.86 2.28 -0.66
CA LYS A 3 -6.10 2.40 0.58
C LYS A 3 -5.85 1.02 1.13
N ILE A 4 -4.58 0.70 1.41
CA ILE A 4 -4.20 -0.58 2.01
C ILE A 4 -3.45 -0.35 3.33
N LYS A 5 -3.64 -1.29 4.26
CA LYS A 5 -2.92 -1.34 5.53
C LYS A 5 -1.85 -2.42 5.43
N ILE A 6 -0.61 -2.05 5.68
CA ILE A 6 0.54 -2.94 5.70
C ILE A 6 0.92 -3.17 7.17
N SER A 7 0.77 -4.40 7.65
CA SER A 7 1.32 -4.83 8.94
C SER A 7 2.68 -5.46 8.70
N TYR A 8 3.73 -5.04 9.41
CA TYR A 8 5.10 -5.49 9.19
C TYR A 8 5.89 -5.59 10.51
N ASN A 9 6.97 -6.36 10.51
CA ASN A 9 7.88 -6.54 11.64
C ASN A 9 9.12 -5.64 11.56
N THR A 10 9.76 -5.63 10.39
CA THR A 10 11.04 -4.93 10.17
C THR A 10 10.89 -3.85 9.12
N ASP A 11 11.71 -2.82 9.19
CA ASP A 11 11.62 -1.70 8.25
C ASP A 11 11.99 -2.14 6.81
N GLN A 12 12.82 -3.18 6.68
CA GLN A 12 13.16 -3.84 5.40
C GLN A 12 11.94 -4.51 4.75
N GLU A 13 11.07 -5.14 5.54
CA GLU A 13 9.82 -5.74 5.02
C GLU A 13 8.92 -4.67 4.42
N LEU A 14 8.74 -3.54 5.12
CA LEU A 14 7.97 -2.42 4.62
C LEU A 14 8.58 -1.85 3.33
N GLU A 15 9.92 -1.71 3.28
CA GLU A 15 10.62 -1.23 2.10
C GLU A 15 10.40 -2.14 0.89
N HIS A 16 10.49 -3.46 1.06
CA HIS A 16 10.22 -4.43 0.00
C HIS A 16 8.78 -4.33 -0.52
N VAL A 17 7.80 -4.23 0.37
CA VAL A 17 6.40 -4.03 -0.01
C VAL A 17 6.21 -2.71 -0.76
N ALA A 18 6.82 -1.62 -0.29
CA ALA A 18 6.76 -0.32 -0.95
C ALA A 18 7.36 -0.35 -2.37
N ARG A 19 8.48 -1.08 -2.57
CA ARG A 19 9.10 -1.27 -3.89
C ARG A 19 8.17 -2.02 -4.85
N LEU A 20 7.51 -3.09 -4.38
CA LEU A 20 6.51 -3.82 -5.19
C LEU A 20 5.33 -2.95 -5.59
N LEU A 21 4.94 -2.03 -4.71
CA LEU A 21 3.84 -1.08 -4.95
C LEU A 21 4.26 0.16 -5.74
N SER A 22 5.57 0.42 -5.94
CA SER A 22 6.11 1.66 -6.52
C SER A 22 5.45 2.15 -7.81
N PRO A 23 4.96 1.30 -8.74
CA PRO A 23 4.25 1.78 -9.93
C PRO A 23 2.87 2.38 -9.64
N ALA A 24 2.27 2.04 -8.49
CA ALA A 24 0.94 2.47 -8.08
C ALA A 24 0.95 3.26 -6.76
N LEU A 25 2.08 3.36 -6.04
CA LEU A 25 2.15 3.97 -4.72
C LEU A 25 2.12 5.49 -4.81
N LYS A 26 1.03 6.09 -4.32
CA LYS A 26 0.88 7.55 -4.22
C LYS A 26 1.56 8.11 -2.97
N SER A 27 1.32 7.46 -1.83
CA SER A 27 1.89 7.86 -0.55
C SER A 27 1.93 6.66 0.39
N CYS A 28 2.89 6.66 1.32
CA CYS A 28 2.98 5.67 2.39
C CYS A 28 3.23 6.38 3.71
N LYS A 29 2.34 6.18 4.69
CA LYS A 29 2.42 6.79 6.01
C LYS A 29 2.63 5.72 7.06
N ILE A 30 3.74 5.82 7.79
CA ILE A 30 4.01 4.96 8.94
C ILE A 30 3.09 5.35 10.11
N SER A 31 2.44 4.36 10.70
CA SER A 31 1.65 4.54 11.92
C SER A 31 2.57 4.88 13.08
N ARG A 32 2.22 5.93 13.82
CA ARG A 32 2.86 6.25 15.11
C ARG A 32 2.42 5.31 16.22
N ASN A 33 1.26 4.67 16.06
CA ASN A 33 0.78 3.67 17.00
C ASN A 33 1.58 2.37 16.78
N LYS A 34 2.33 1.99 17.82
CA LYS A 34 3.16 0.77 17.91
C LYS A 34 2.50 -0.32 18.77
N GLU A 35 1.22 -0.18 19.11
CA GLU A 35 0.46 -1.17 19.86
C GLU A 35 0.15 -2.39 18.99
N GLY A 36 0.39 -3.56 19.61
CA GLY A 36 0.25 -4.87 18.99
C GLY A 36 1.59 -5.44 18.50
N ARG A 37 1.53 -6.68 18.02
CA ARG A 37 2.71 -7.46 17.59
C ARG A 37 3.42 -6.89 16.36
N TYR A 38 2.72 -6.11 15.54
CA TYR A 38 3.20 -5.63 14.24
C TYR A 38 3.14 -4.10 14.15
N LYS A 39 4.16 -3.51 13.53
CA LYS A 39 4.13 -2.13 13.06
C LYS A 39 3.11 -2.01 11.93
N LYS A 40 2.60 -0.80 11.71
CA LYS A 40 1.56 -0.53 10.70
C LYS A 40 1.99 0.60 9.80
N ALA A 41 1.70 0.50 8.51
CA ALA A 41 1.79 1.59 7.55
C ALA A 41 0.52 1.61 6.69
N TYR A 42 0.19 2.78 6.18
CA TYR A 42 -0.98 3.00 5.34
C TYR A 42 -0.50 3.53 4.00
N ALA A 43 -0.79 2.80 2.94
CA ALA A 43 -0.44 3.17 1.58
C ALA A 43 -1.69 3.61 0.81
N GLU A 44 -1.58 4.75 0.13
CA GLU A 44 -2.56 5.18 -0.87
C GLU A 44 -2.03 4.82 -2.25
N LEU A 45 -2.87 4.21 -3.09
CA LEU A 45 -2.51 3.82 -4.44
C LEU A 45 -3.26 4.66 -5.49
N VAL A 46 -2.58 5.03 -6.57
CA VAL A 46 -3.19 5.63 -7.76
C VAL A 46 -3.95 4.56 -8.56
N ASN A 47 -5.16 4.89 -8.99
CA ASN A 47 -6.04 3.96 -9.68
C ASN A 47 -5.88 3.96 -11.22
N GLU A 48 -4.94 4.74 -11.76
CA GLU A 48 -4.91 5.09 -13.20
C GLU A 48 -4.75 3.88 -14.14
N ARG A 49 -4.20 2.76 -13.65
CA ARG A 49 -4.09 1.51 -14.42
C ARG A 49 -5.23 0.51 -14.19
N PHE A 50 -5.95 0.60 -13.07
CA PHE A 50 -7.01 -0.36 -12.74
C PHE A 50 -8.39 0.06 -13.26
N SER A 51 -8.61 1.33 -13.61
CA SER A 51 -9.87 1.77 -14.22
C SER A 51 -10.08 1.22 -15.64
N ARG A 52 -9.02 0.82 -16.35
CA ARG A 52 -9.10 0.35 -17.75
C ARG A 52 -9.45 -1.13 -17.88
N THR A 53 -9.22 -1.93 -16.84
CA THR A 53 -9.37 -3.39 -16.90
C THR A 53 -10.79 -3.87 -16.56
N PHE A 54 -11.69 -2.98 -16.15
CA PHE A 54 -13.09 -3.30 -15.82
C PHE A 54 -14.10 -2.61 -16.76
N GLN A 55 -13.66 -2.10 -17.92
CA GLN A 55 -14.55 -1.41 -18.88
C GLN A 55 -14.75 -2.14 -20.22
N ASN A 56 -14.39 -3.42 -20.36
CA ASN A 56 -14.70 -4.18 -21.57
C ASN A 56 -15.19 -5.59 -21.22
N ASP A 57 -16.43 -5.66 -20.73
CA ASP A 57 -17.28 -6.86 -20.78
C ASP A 57 -18.74 -6.37 -20.70
N GLU A 58 -19.22 -5.75 -21.78
CA GLU A 58 -20.63 -5.71 -22.23
C GLU A 58 -20.72 -5.17 -23.66
#